data_AF-A0A8P4KGL2-F1
#
_entry.id   AF-A0A8P4KGL2-F1
#
_cell.length_a   1.000
_cell.length_b   1.000
_cell.length_c   1.000
_cell.angle_alpha   90.00
_cell.angle_beta   90.00
_cell.angle_gamma   90.00
#
_symmetry.space_group_name_H-M   'P 1'
#
loop_
_entity.id
_entity.type
_entity.pdbx_description
1 polymer ?
#
loop_
_entity_poly.entity_id
_entity_poly.type
_entity_poly.pdbx_seq_one_letter_code
_entity_poly.pdbx_strand_id
1 'polypeptide(L)'
;MDVPAAQSELVQLLNRVNPRELPKLLHWMRNSDELDQLLSDNNNNNKVILRNISDDLRASLPPNAMFPSESTAHCKMQQCSRPTVHVDSFLYDEDQVDSLCENGTMSRSYCLTCGSHRTAPLDFLSHSFSIPELQFLFENVLPDLSGRMLVDVGSRLGAVLYGGYVFSAASQLVGVELSEDFVRLQEDIVHRYNLSDRVQVLHSDVCLQNVLLQNADVLIMNNVFEFFMEPTEQVRAWNFIMKNFRKKGSLLVTVPSLQESLNTLQEAVQPGWVEELPVDCDVYLGADTDPDALRQIHLYRVL
;
A
#
# COMPACT_ATOMS: atom_id res chain seq x y z
N MET A 1 -8.82 -7.76 -26.71
CA MET A 1 -8.16 -6.79 -27.61
C MET A 1 -7.01 -6.18 -26.83
N ASP A 2 -5.83 -6.02 -27.41
CA ASP A 2 -4.73 -5.34 -26.73
C ASP A 2 -4.88 -3.81 -26.83
N VAL A 3 -4.08 -3.09 -26.03
CA VAL A 3 -4.15 -1.61 -25.97
C VAL A 3 -3.87 -0.98 -27.34
N PRO A 4 -2.84 -1.38 -28.12
CA PRO A 4 -2.58 -0.78 -29.43
C PRO A 4 -3.72 -0.97 -30.45
N ALA A 5 -4.34 -2.15 -30.48
CA ALA A 5 -5.51 -2.39 -31.33
C ALA A 5 -6.71 -1.54 -30.88
N ALA A 6 -6.96 -1.45 -29.57
CA ALA A 6 -8.03 -0.62 -29.02
C ALA A 6 -7.82 0.87 -29.32
N GLN A 7 -6.60 1.38 -29.18
CA GLN A 7 -6.25 2.76 -29.55
C GLN A 7 -6.51 3.02 -31.03
N SER A 8 -6.15 2.07 -31.91
CA SER A 8 -6.37 2.19 -33.34
C SER A 8 -7.86 2.23 -33.69
N GLU A 9 -8.68 1.36 -33.08
CA GLU A 9 -10.13 1.37 -33.27
C GLU A 9 -10.78 2.64 -32.73
N LEU A 10 -10.32 3.14 -31.58
CA LEU A 10 -10.80 4.39 -31.00
C LEU A 10 -10.50 5.59 -31.92
N VAL A 11 -9.28 5.67 -32.47
CA VAL A 11 -8.93 6.72 -33.45
C VAL A 11 -9.81 6.62 -34.70
N GLN A 12 -10.08 5.41 -35.19
CA GLN A 12 -11.00 5.21 -36.31
C GLN A 12 -12.44 5.64 -35.98
N LEU A 13 -12.91 5.38 -34.77
CA LEU A 13 -14.22 5.84 -34.30
C LEU A 13 -14.27 7.36 -34.25
N LEU A 14 -13.27 8.00 -33.64
CA LEU A 14 -13.17 9.46 -33.54
C LEU A 14 -13.12 10.13 -34.91
N ASN A 15 -12.46 9.52 -35.89
CA ASN A 15 -12.41 10.01 -37.28
C ASN A 15 -13.77 9.97 -37.99
N ARG A 16 -14.74 9.18 -37.52
CA ARG A 16 -16.10 9.10 -38.07
C ARG A 16 -17.06 10.12 -37.43
N VAL A 17 -16.65 10.75 -36.33
CA VAL A 17 -17.44 11.76 -35.63
C VAL A 17 -17.42 13.07 -36.43
N ASN A 18 -18.56 13.76 -36.49
CA ASN A 18 -18.64 15.07 -37.13
C ASN A 18 -17.54 16.01 -36.56
N PRO A 19 -16.68 16.63 -37.39
CA PRO A 19 -15.59 17.49 -36.90
C PRO A 19 -16.03 18.61 -35.96
N ARG A 20 -17.28 19.08 -36.07
CA ARG A 20 -17.83 20.12 -35.18
C ARG A 20 -18.23 19.59 -33.79
N GLU A 21 -18.52 18.30 -33.68
CA GLU A 21 -18.90 17.65 -32.42
C GLU A 21 -17.69 16.96 -31.75
N LEU A 22 -16.61 16.70 -32.49
CA LEU A 22 -15.39 16.06 -31.97
C LEU A 22 -14.83 16.76 -30.71
N PRO A 23 -14.74 18.10 -30.61
CA PRO A 23 -14.28 18.74 -29.37
C PRO A 23 -15.17 18.45 -28.16
N LYS A 24 -16.49 18.34 -28.35
CA LYS A 24 -17.42 18.01 -27.26
C LYS A 24 -17.26 16.56 -26.82
N LEU A 25 -17.08 15.64 -27.78
CA LEU A 25 -16.82 14.24 -27.47
C LEU A 25 -15.50 14.06 -26.71
N LEU A 26 -14.42 14.72 -27.15
CA LEU A 26 -13.13 14.68 -26.45
C LEU A 26 -13.21 15.30 -25.05
N HIS A 27 -14.01 16.36 -24.88
CA HIS A 27 -14.28 16.92 -23.56
C HIS A 27 -15.03 15.92 -22.68
N TRP A 28 -16.09 15.29 -23.19
CA TRP A 28 -16.82 14.24 -22.48
C TRP A 28 -15.90 13.07 -22.10
N MET A 29 -15.10 12.54 -23.04
CA MET A 29 -14.16 11.43 -22.75
C MET A 29 -13.12 11.76 -21.68
N ARG A 30 -12.78 13.04 -21.50
CA ARG A 30 -11.80 13.47 -20.48
C ARG A 30 -12.41 13.77 -19.12
N ASN A 31 -13.71 14.00 -19.05
CA ASN A 31 -14.38 14.54 -17.86
C ASN A 31 -15.65 13.76 -17.49
N SER A 32 -15.91 12.61 -18.11
CA SER A 32 -17.10 11.81 -17.83
C SER A 32 -16.75 10.65 -16.91
N ASP A 33 -17.43 10.60 -15.76
CA ASP A 33 -17.37 9.51 -14.80
C ASP A 33 -17.95 8.20 -15.37
N GLU A 34 -18.65 8.25 -16.52
CA GLU A 34 -19.21 7.07 -17.18
C GLU A 34 -18.12 6.11 -17.68
N LEU A 35 -16.92 6.62 -17.97
CA LEU A 35 -15.76 5.78 -18.31
C LEU A 35 -15.15 5.12 -17.07
N ASP A 36 -15.25 5.76 -15.90
CA ASP A 36 -14.78 5.21 -14.62
C ASP A 36 -15.66 4.02 -14.18
N GLN A 37 -16.95 4.03 -14.56
CA GLN A 37 -17.86 2.91 -14.32
C GLN A 37 -17.39 1.63 -15.03
N LEU A 38 -16.72 1.73 -16.18
CA LEU A 38 -16.16 0.58 -16.90
C LEU A 38 -15.02 -0.09 -16.13
N LEU A 39 -14.23 0.68 -15.39
CA LEU A 39 -13.19 0.18 -14.49
C LEU A 39 -13.77 -0.38 -13.19
N SER A 40 -14.90 0.20 -12.77
CA SER A 40 -15.63 -0.21 -11.59
C SER A 40 -16.16 -1.63 -11.76
N ASP A 41 -16.91 -1.95 -12.82
CA ASP A 41 -17.68 -3.20 -12.90
C ASP A 41 -16.88 -4.52 -12.76
N ASN A 42 -15.65 -4.60 -13.27
CA ASN A 42 -14.82 -5.82 -13.14
C ASN A 42 -14.16 -5.96 -11.76
N ASN A 43 -13.79 -4.84 -11.13
CA ASN A 43 -13.02 -4.82 -9.88
C ASN A 43 -13.85 -4.38 -8.67
N ASN A 44 -15.15 -4.06 -8.89
CA ASN A 44 -16.04 -3.55 -7.86
C ASN A 44 -16.17 -4.54 -6.72
N ASN A 45 -16.35 -5.83 -7.01
CA ASN A 45 -16.56 -6.83 -5.96
C ASN A 45 -15.32 -6.96 -5.05
N ASN A 46 -14.12 -6.93 -5.63
CA ASN A 46 -12.87 -6.98 -4.87
C ASN A 46 -12.69 -5.74 -4.00
N LYS A 47 -12.91 -4.54 -4.56
CA LYS A 47 -12.89 -3.28 -3.80
C LYS A 47 -13.94 -3.25 -2.69
N VAL A 48 -15.15 -3.78 -2.94
CA VAL A 48 -16.22 -3.88 -1.94
C VAL A 48 -15.81 -4.79 -0.78
N ILE A 49 -15.19 -5.95 -1.06
CA ILE A 49 -14.67 -6.83 0.01
C ILE A 49 -13.65 -6.07 0.87
N LEU A 50 -12.70 -5.38 0.25
CA LEU A 50 -11.68 -4.62 1.00
C LEU A 50 -12.28 -3.46 1.79
N ARG A 51 -13.28 -2.75 1.25
CA ARG A 51 -14.01 -1.70 1.98
C ARG A 51 -14.75 -2.27 3.20
N ASN A 52 -15.42 -3.42 3.05
CA ASN A 52 -16.07 -4.07 4.18
C ASN A 52 -15.08 -4.48 5.28
N ILE A 53 -13.91 -5.03 4.88
CA ILE A 53 -12.83 -5.34 5.83
C ILE A 53 -12.34 -4.07 6.53
N SER A 54 -12.13 -2.99 5.78
CA SER A 54 -11.74 -1.68 6.30
C SER A 54 -12.76 -1.13 7.31
N ASP A 55 -14.06 -1.22 7.04
CA ASP A 55 -15.13 -0.83 7.95
C ASP A 55 -15.11 -1.63 9.26
N ASP A 56 -14.92 -2.94 9.16
CA ASP A 56 -14.83 -3.85 10.31
C ASP A 56 -13.59 -3.57 11.18
N LEU A 57 -12.46 -3.26 10.55
CA LEU A 57 -11.23 -2.84 11.24
C LEU A 57 -11.44 -1.51 11.96
N ARG A 58 -12.04 -0.52 11.30
CA ARG A 58 -12.35 0.79 11.92
C ARG A 58 -13.23 0.66 13.15
N ALA A 59 -14.20 -0.25 13.14
CA ALA A 59 -15.05 -0.51 14.30
C ALA A 59 -14.28 -1.07 15.52
N SER A 60 -13.09 -1.64 15.29
CA SER A 60 -12.26 -2.30 16.29
C SER A 60 -11.03 -1.49 16.69
N LEU A 61 -10.77 -0.36 16.02
CA LEU A 61 -9.57 0.45 16.17
C LEU A 61 -9.90 1.88 16.64
N PRO A 62 -8.97 2.55 17.34
CA PRO A 62 -9.09 3.98 17.56
C PRO A 62 -9.01 4.76 16.23
N PRO A 63 -9.47 6.03 16.17
CA PRO A 63 -9.47 6.81 14.92
C PRO A 63 -8.09 6.95 14.26
N ASN A 64 -7.03 7.03 15.06
CA ASN A 64 -5.65 7.08 14.57
C ASN A 64 -5.10 5.70 14.15
N ALA A 65 -5.89 4.62 14.25
CA ALA A 65 -5.53 3.26 13.87
C ALA A 65 -4.25 2.72 14.53
N MET A 66 -3.85 3.26 15.68
CA MET A 66 -2.66 2.83 16.41
C MET A 66 -3.01 2.17 17.74
N PHE A 67 -2.40 1.03 18.03
CA PHE A 67 -2.51 0.41 19.35
C PHE A 67 -1.53 1.04 20.35
N PRO A 68 -1.83 1.02 21.66
CA PRO A 68 -0.88 1.47 22.69
C PRO A 68 0.46 0.72 22.68
N SER A 69 0.48 -0.50 22.13
CA SER A 69 1.68 -1.32 21.94
C SER A 69 2.66 -0.75 20.90
N GLU A 70 2.23 0.14 20.00
CA GLU A 70 3.09 0.85 19.05
C GLU A 70 3.77 2.08 19.68
N SER A 71 4.35 1.94 20.89
CA SER A 71 4.90 3.08 21.64
C SER A 71 6.05 3.78 20.92
N THR A 72 6.89 3.03 20.19
CA THR A 72 8.02 3.61 19.42
C THR A 72 7.53 4.52 18.31
N ALA A 73 6.50 4.11 17.56
CA ALA A 73 5.90 4.91 16.49
C ALA A 73 5.30 6.20 17.04
N HIS A 74 4.55 6.11 18.14
CA HIS A 74 4.02 7.28 18.84
C HIS A 74 5.13 8.27 19.25
N CYS A 75 6.22 7.77 19.83
CA CYS A 75 7.35 8.62 20.23
C CYS A 75 8.04 9.29 19.04
N LYS A 76 8.27 8.55 17.95
CA LYS A 76 8.95 9.07 16.75
C LYS A 76 8.12 10.12 16.03
N MET A 77 6.80 9.91 15.91
CA MET A 77 5.90 10.91 15.33
C MET A 77 5.90 12.24 16.13
N GLN A 78 6.05 12.18 17.46
CA GLN A 78 6.16 13.40 18.29
C GLN A 78 7.50 14.12 18.12
N GLN A 79 8.53 13.43 17.60
CA GLN A 79 9.85 14.00 17.33
C GLN A 79 9.97 14.58 15.92
N CYS A 80 8.97 14.37 15.05
CA CYS A 80 8.94 14.96 13.72
C CYS A 80 9.04 16.50 13.80
N SER A 81 9.82 17.08 12.90
CA SER A 81 10.08 18.53 12.87
C SER A 81 8.82 19.38 12.67
N ARG A 82 7.80 18.78 12.06
CA ARG A 82 6.45 19.32 11.91
C ARG A 82 5.48 18.40 12.65
N PRO A 83 4.39 18.93 13.22
CA PRO A 83 3.40 18.08 13.85
C PRO A 83 2.77 17.14 12.81
N THR A 84 2.87 15.84 13.09
CA THR A 84 2.45 14.76 12.20
C THR A 84 1.29 14.00 12.84
N VAL A 85 0.27 13.67 12.04
CA VAL A 85 -0.86 12.84 12.45
C VAL A 85 -0.91 11.57 11.62
N HIS A 86 -1.20 10.45 12.27
CA HIS A 86 -1.34 9.17 11.59
C HIS A 86 -2.78 9.00 11.10
N VAL A 87 -2.92 8.72 9.81
CA VAL A 87 -4.17 8.35 9.15
C VAL A 87 -3.86 7.15 8.27
N ASP A 88 -4.51 6.03 8.55
CA ASP A 88 -4.26 4.80 7.81
C ASP A 88 -5.00 4.82 6.47
N SER A 89 -4.26 4.80 5.36
CA SER A 89 -4.81 4.90 4.01
C SER A 89 -5.64 3.68 3.58
N PHE A 90 -5.52 2.54 4.28
CA PHE A 90 -6.42 1.40 4.05
C PHE A 90 -7.78 1.63 4.70
N LEU A 91 -7.80 2.35 5.83
CA LEU A 91 -9.01 2.62 6.60
C LEU A 91 -9.77 3.84 6.13
N TYR A 92 -9.07 4.87 5.67
CA TYR A 92 -9.65 6.16 5.30
C TYR A 92 -9.21 6.59 3.91
N ASP A 93 -10.18 6.78 3.02
CA ASP A 93 -9.97 7.53 1.76
C ASP A 93 -10.02 9.06 2.00
N GLU A 94 -9.69 9.85 0.98
CA GLU A 94 -9.66 11.31 1.09
C GLU A 94 -11.01 11.90 1.50
N ASP A 95 -12.11 11.39 0.95
CA ASP A 95 -13.47 11.84 1.28
C ASP A 95 -13.82 11.56 2.76
N GLN A 96 -13.38 10.41 3.28
CA GLN A 96 -13.54 10.07 4.69
C GLN A 96 -12.67 10.93 5.59
N VAL A 97 -11.44 11.26 5.19
CA VAL A 97 -10.57 12.22 5.90
C VAL A 97 -11.21 13.60 5.93
N ASP A 98 -11.78 14.04 4.81
CA ASP A 98 -12.52 15.29 4.71
C ASP A 98 -13.72 15.33 5.65
N SER A 99 -14.51 14.25 5.67
CA SER A 99 -15.65 14.11 6.57
C SER A 99 -15.24 14.17 8.05
N LEU A 100 -14.09 13.58 8.42
CA LEU A 100 -13.52 13.66 9.77
C LEU A 100 -13.04 15.07 10.12
N CYS A 101 -12.59 15.85 9.14
CA CYS A 101 -12.24 17.25 9.35
C CYS A 101 -13.48 18.12 9.55
N GLU A 102 -14.50 17.94 8.70
CA GLU A 102 -15.74 18.71 8.76
C GLU A 102 -16.51 18.49 10.06
N ASN A 103 -16.52 17.26 10.58
CA ASN A 103 -17.21 16.92 11.83
C ASN A 103 -16.39 17.28 13.09
N GLY A 104 -15.17 17.80 12.93
CA GLY A 104 -14.29 18.23 14.01
C GLY A 104 -13.56 17.11 14.76
N THR A 105 -13.60 15.87 14.25
CA THR A 105 -12.83 14.75 14.81
C THR A 105 -11.33 14.88 14.49
N MET A 106 -11.02 15.49 13.35
CA MET A 106 -9.66 15.72 12.86
C MET A 106 -9.48 17.18 12.40
N SER A 107 -8.23 17.61 12.22
CA SER A 107 -7.87 18.84 11.51
C SER A 107 -6.75 18.55 10.51
N ARG A 108 -6.75 19.25 9.37
CA ARG A 108 -5.63 19.30 8.42
C ARG A 108 -4.58 20.36 8.78
N SER A 109 -4.83 21.15 9.82
CA SER A 109 -3.94 22.25 10.23
C SER A 109 -3.80 22.38 11.75
N TYR A 110 -2.68 22.96 12.18
CA TYR A 110 -2.41 23.29 13.57
C TYR A 110 -2.12 24.78 13.74
N CYS A 111 -2.39 25.32 14.93
CA CYS A 111 -2.12 26.73 15.24
C CYS A 111 -0.63 26.94 15.53
N LEU A 112 -0.01 27.95 14.88
CA LEU A 112 1.37 28.35 15.14
C LEU A 112 1.53 28.99 16.53
N THR A 113 0.45 29.57 17.04
CA THR A 113 0.29 29.99 18.43
C THR A 113 -1.07 29.48 18.90
N CYS A 114 -1.10 28.69 19.97
CA CYS A 114 -2.34 28.06 20.47
C CYS A 114 -3.44 29.12 20.67
N GLY A 115 -4.62 28.86 20.11
CA GLY A 115 -5.76 29.79 20.14
C GLY A 115 -5.72 30.93 19.11
N SER A 116 -4.71 30.98 18.23
CA SER A 116 -4.66 31.96 17.14
C SER A 116 -5.28 31.43 15.84
N HIS A 117 -5.67 32.35 14.95
CA HIS A 117 -6.10 32.02 13.59
C HIS A 117 -4.93 31.84 12.60
N ARG A 118 -3.69 31.91 13.09
CA ARG A 118 -2.50 31.67 12.25
C ARG A 118 -2.17 30.18 12.29
N THR A 119 -2.55 29.47 11.23
CA THR A 119 -2.37 28.02 11.12
C THR A 119 -1.30 27.64 10.10
N ALA A 120 -0.81 26.42 10.21
CA ALA A 120 0.05 25.74 9.25
C ALA A 120 -0.46 24.31 9.02
N PRO A 121 -0.20 23.69 7.86
CA PRO A 121 -0.67 22.34 7.57
C PRO A 121 -0.02 21.31 8.50
N LEU A 122 -0.78 20.27 8.83
CA LEU A 122 -0.29 19.05 9.49
C LEU A 122 0.30 18.11 8.44
N ASP A 123 1.34 17.37 8.82
CA ASP A 123 1.84 16.28 7.99
C ASP A 123 1.01 15.02 8.28
N PHE A 124 0.62 14.29 7.23
CA PHE A 124 -0.14 13.04 7.33
C PHE A 124 0.78 11.86 7.06
N LEU A 125 0.67 10.81 7.87
CA LEU A 125 1.47 9.60 7.78
C LEU A 125 0.57 8.38 7.75
N SER A 126 0.80 7.48 6.78
CA SER A 126 0.19 6.16 6.72
C SER A 126 1.27 5.08 6.73
N HIS A 127 0.97 3.95 7.36
CA HIS A 127 1.79 2.73 7.32
C HIS A 127 1.13 1.59 6.54
N SER A 128 0.04 1.89 5.82
CA SER A 128 -0.72 0.91 5.05
C SER A 128 -0.93 1.42 3.62
N PHE A 129 -1.03 0.47 2.68
CA PHE A 129 -1.50 0.77 1.33
C PHE A 129 -3.00 1.06 1.35
N SER A 130 -3.41 2.06 0.59
CA SER A 130 -4.81 2.26 0.21
C SER A 130 -5.32 1.17 -0.72
N ILE A 131 -6.64 1.07 -0.88
CA ILE A 131 -7.26 0.12 -1.80
C ILE A 131 -6.80 0.33 -3.26
N PRO A 132 -6.71 1.58 -3.79
CA PRO A 132 -6.13 1.82 -5.12
C PRO A 132 -4.67 1.37 -5.25
N GLU A 133 -3.83 1.62 -4.23
CA GLU A 133 -2.44 1.16 -4.23
C GLU A 133 -2.32 -0.37 -4.21
N LEU A 134 -3.16 -1.06 -3.44
CA LEU A 134 -3.22 -2.53 -3.45
C LEU A 134 -3.63 -3.05 -4.83
N GLN A 135 -4.64 -2.44 -5.45
CA GLN A 135 -5.05 -2.82 -6.80
C GLN A 135 -3.90 -2.61 -7.80
N PHE A 136 -3.25 -1.44 -7.75
CA PHE A 136 -2.09 -1.14 -8.59
C PHE A 136 -1.00 -2.20 -8.43
N LEU A 137 -0.63 -2.50 -7.18
CA LEU A 137 0.41 -3.44 -6.83
C LEU A 137 0.16 -4.83 -7.43
N PHE A 138 -1.05 -5.37 -7.26
CA PHE A 138 -1.34 -6.75 -7.67
C PHE A 138 -1.73 -6.90 -9.14
N GLU A 139 -2.30 -5.88 -9.77
CA GLU A 139 -2.77 -5.97 -11.17
C GLU A 139 -1.81 -5.37 -12.19
N ASN A 140 -0.91 -4.45 -11.77
CA ASN A 140 -0.05 -3.68 -12.67
C ASN A 140 1.44 -3.83 -12.36
N VAL A 141 1.82 -3.99 -11.09
CA VAL A 141 3.23 -4.09 -10.68
C VAL A 141 3.70 -5.54 -10.63
N LEU A 142 2.97 -6.41 -9.94
CA LEU A 142 3.33 -7.81 -9.76
C LEU A 142 2.85 -8.67 -10.93
N PRO A 143 3.60 -9.72 -11.31
CA PRO A 143 3.15 -10.69 -12.30
C PRO A 143 2.08 -11.61 -11.70
N ASP A 144 1.52 -12.50 -12.53
CA ASP A 144 0.66 -13.59 -12.03
C ASP A 144 1.38 -14.40 -10.94
N LEU A 145 0.73 -14.49 -9.78
CA LEU A 145 1.24 -15.14 -8.58
C LEU A 145 0.74 -16.58 -8.42
N SER A 146 0.10 -17.17 -9.44
CA SER A 146 -0.33 -18.57 -9.42
C SER A 146 0.80 -19.52 -8.97
N GLY A 147 0.57 -20.23 -7.87
CA GLY A 147 1.55 -21.16 -7.29
C GLY A 147 2.74 -20.50 -6.57
N ARG A 148 2.69 -19.19 -6.32
CA ARG A 148 3.73 -18.41 -5.64
C ARG A 148 3.38 -18.15 -4.18
N MET A 149 4.42 -17.97 -3.36
CA MET A 149 4.33 -17.51 -1.98
C MET A 149 4.71 -16.04 -1.90
N LEU A 150 3.83 -15.23 -1.32
CA LEU A 150 4.08 -13.83 -0.99
C LEU A 150 4.20 -13.69 0.52
N VAL A 151 5.19 -12.92 0.96
CA VAL A 151 5.43 -12.59 2.37
C VAL A 151 5.32 -11.09 2.55
N ASP A 152 4.53 -10.66 3.53
CA ASP A 152 4.37 -9.27 3.94
C ASP A 152 5.03 -9.07 5.31
N VAL A 153 6.05 -8.21 5.38
CA VAL A 153 6.82 -7.97 6.60
C VAL A 153 6.26 -6.75 7.32
N GLY A 154 5.89 -6.91 8.60
CA GLY A 154 5.18 -5.89 9.37
C GLY A 154 3.77 -5.71 8.87
N SER A 155 3.01 -6.80 8.77
CA SER A 155 1.71 -6.81 8.10
C SER A 155 0.65 -5.93 8.78
N ARG A 156 0.85 -5.53 10.04
CA ARG A 156 0.05 -4.56 10.79
C ARG A 156 -1.46 -4.80 10.71
N LEU A 157 -2.20 -4.07 9.86
CA LEU A 157 -3.64 -4.25 9.69
C LEU A 157 -4.01 -5.42 8.77
N GLY A 158 -3.06 -5.94 8.00
CA GLY A 158 -3.21 -7.03 7.04
C GLY A 158 -3.59 -6.57 5.63
N ALA A 159 -3.52 -5.27 5.33
CA ALA A 159 -3.97 -4.68 4.06
C ALA A 159 -3.41 -5.41 2.81
N VAL A 160 -2.11 -5.71 2.81
CA VAL A 160 -1.44 -6.47 1.73
C VAL A 160 -1.98 -7.89 1.61
N LEU A 161 -2.27 -8.56 2.73
CA LEU A 161 -2.80 -9.92 2.73
C LEU A 161 -4.21 -9.96 2.13
N TYR A 162 -5.06 -9.01 2.51
CA TYR A 162 -6.42 -8.92 1.98
C TYR A 162 -6.42 -8.53 0.50
N GLY A 163 -5.60 -7.54 0.13
CA GLY A 163 -5.41 -7.12 -1.26
C GLY A 163 -4.91 -8.27 -2.13
N GLY A 164 -3.88 -8.98 -1.66
CA GLY A 164 -3.32 -10.14 -2.36
C GLY A 164 -4.33 -11.29 -2.47
N TYR A 165 -5.24 -11.43 -1.51
CA TYR A 165 -6.30 -12.42 -1.60
C TYR A 165 -7.29 -12.09 -2.71
N VAL A 166 -7.77 -10.84 -2.80
CA VAL A 166 -8.83 -10.49 -3.76
C VAL A 166 -8.29 -10.21 -5.18
N PHE A 167 -7.07 -9.69 -5.29
CA PHE A 167 -6.49 -9.26 -6.59
C PHE A 167 -5.49 -10.25 -7.18
N SER A 168 -5.13 -11.34 -6.48
CA SER A 168 -4.13 -12.28 -7.00
C SER A 168 -4.49 -13.76 -6.78
N ALA A 169 -3.89 -14.60 -7.62
CA ALA A 169 -3.92 -16.06 -7.51
C ALA A 169 -2.76 -16.62 -6.67
N ALA A 170 -2.12 -15.79 -5.83
CA ALA A 170 -1.06 -16.25 -4.92
C ALA A 170 -1.51 -17.47 -4.14
N SER A 171 -0.68 -18.51 -4.11
CA SER A 171 -1.03 -19.77 -3.43
C SER A 171 -0.96 -19.65 -1.91
N GLN A 172 -0.07 -18.78 -1.41
CA GLN A 172 0.09 -18.48 0.01
C GLN A 172 0.43 -17.01 0.18
N LEU A 173 -0.24 -16.39 1.15
CA LEU A 173 -0.08 -15.00 1.58
C LEU A 173 0.29 -15.04 3.07
N VAL A 174 1.52 -14.70 3.41
CA VAL A 174 2.04 -14.85 4.78
C VAL A 174 2.40 -13.48 5.34
N GLY A 175 1.67 -13.02 6.35
CA GLY A 175 2.04 -11.83 7.13
C GLY A 175 2.97 -12.19 8.27
N VAL A 176 4.01 -11.40 8.50
CA VAL A 176 4.87 -11.49 9.68
C VAL A 176 4.66 -10.22 10.50
N GLU A 177 4.18 -10.38 11.73
CA GLU A 177 3.83 -9.25 12.61
C GLU A 177 4.38 -9.47 14.01
N LEU A 178 4.93 -8.40 14.60
CA LEU A 178 5.54 -8.43 15.93
C LEU A 178 4.52 -8.18 17.04
N SER A 179 3.50 -7.36 16.77
CA SER A 179 2.45 -7.03 17.74
C SER A 179 1.39 -8.12 17.81
N GLU A 180 1.24 -8.73 18.98
CA GLU A 180 0.17 -9.70 19.23
C GLU A 180 -1.23 -9.11 19.01
N ASP A 181 -1.42 -7.81 19.31
CA ASP A 181 -2.71 -7.13 19.11
C ASP A 181 -3.09 -7.10 17.62
N PHE A 182 -2.13 -6.79 16.75
CA PHE A 182 -2.34 -6.81 15.30
C PHE A 182 -2.49 -8.21 14.74
N VAL A 183 -1.74 -9.18 15.26
CA VAL A 183 -1.92 -10.59 14.86
C VAL A 183 -3.34 -11.05 15.14
N ARG A 184 -3.85 -10.81 16.36
CA ARG A 184 -5.22 -11.19 16.73
C ARG A 184 -6.26 -10.48 15.87
N LEU A 185 -6.07 -9.19 15.60
CA LEU A 185 -6.95 -8.42 14.73
C LEU A 185 -6.99 -9.00 13.30
N GLN A 186 -5.83 -9.34 12.74
CA GLN A 186 -5.73 -9.95 11.41
C GLN A 186 -6.35 -11.35 11.39
N GLU A 187 -6.11 -12.19 12.40
CA GLU A 187 -6.70 -13.52 12.52
C GLU A 187 -8.24 -13.48 12.58
N ASP A 188 -8.80 -12.52 13.33
CA ASP A 188 -10.24 -12.30 13.41
C ASP A 188 -10.85 -11.94 12.04
N ILE A 189 -10.20 -11.04 11.29
CA ILE A 189 -10.62 -10.67 9.92
C ILE A 189 -10.48 -11.86 8.97
N VAL A 190 -9.34 -12.55 8.99
CA VAL A 190 -9.08 -13.73 8.14
C VAL A 190 -10.14 -14.80 8.36
N HIS A 191 -10.53 -15.06 9.61
CA HIS A 191 -11.61 -16.01 9.90
C HIS A 191 -12.98 -15.47 9.47
N ARG A 192 -13.31 -14.21 9.76
CA ARG A 192 -14.61 -13.60 9.43
C ARG A 192 -14.89 -13.58 7.93
N TYR A 193 -13.87 -13.34 7.12
CA TYR A 193 -13.97 -13.29 5.65
C TYR A 193 -13.61 -14.63 4.98
N ASN A 194 -13.34 -15.68 5.77
CA ASN A 194 -12.96 -17.02 5.28
C ASN A 194 -11.79 -16.99 4.30
N LEU A 195 -10.70 -16.32 4.69
CA LEU A 195 -9.47 -16.15 3.91
C LEU A 195 -8.38 -17.17 4.26
N SER A 196 -8.64 -18.05 5.23
CA SER A 196 -7.66 -18.97 5.82
C SER A 196 -7.17 -20.08 4.88
N ASP A 197 -7.77 -20.24 3.71
CA ASP A 197 -7.32 -21.19 2.68
C ASP A 197 -5.98 -20.76 2.06
N ARG A 198 -5.67 -19.45 2.07
CA ARG A 198 -4.41 -18.91 1.51
C ARG A 198 -3.69 -17.92 2.42
N VAL A 199 -4.39 -17.28 3.36
CA VAL A 199 -3.79 -16.28 4.27
C VAL A 199 -3.33 -16.93 5.57
N GLN A 200 -2.10 -16.63 5.96
CA GLN A 200 -1.52 -17.00 7.25
C GLN A 200 -0.88 -15.76 7.89
N VAL A 201 -1.07 -15.61 9.21
CA VAL A 201 -0.42 -14.55 10.00
C VAL A 201 0.53 -15.22 10.99
N LEU A 202 1.77 -14.73 11.06
CA LEU A 202 2.80 -15.23 11.96
C LEU A 202 3.14 -14.16 12.99
N HIS A 203 2.84 -14.44 14.25
CA HIS A 203 3.37 -13.65 15.37
C HIS A 203 4.87 -13.94 15.55
N SER A 204 5.72 -13.12 14.93
CA SER A 204 7.17 -13.32 14.96
C SER A 204 7.95 -12.06 14.60
N ASP A 205 9.18 -11.97 15.10
CA ASP A 205 10.22 -11.12 14.52
C ASP A 205 10.68 -11.72 13.18
N VAL A 206 10.73 -10.90 12.12
CA VAL A 206 11.23 -11.29 10.79
C VAL A 206 12.68 -11.79 10.85
N CYS A 207 13.48 -11.31 11.80
CA CYS A 207 14.86 -11.74 12.03
C CYS A 207 14.98 -13.20 12.51
N LEU A 208 13.86 -13.87 12.78
CA LEU A 208 13.79 -15.30 13.14
C LEU A 208 13.26 -16.15 11.97
N GLN A 209 12.83 -15.53 10.88
CA GLN A 209 12.11 -16.18 9.78
C GLN A 209 13.00 -16.44 8.56
N ASN A 210 14.22 -16.93 8.76
CA ASN A 210 15.16 -17.16 7.65
C ASN A 210 14.61 -18.16 6.61
N VAL A 211 13.98 -19.24 7.06
CA VAL A 211 13.42 -20.26 6.16
C VAL A 211 12.28 -19.67 5.32
N LEU A 212 11.43 -18.85 5.92
CA LEU A 212 10.34 -18.18 5.20
C LEU A 212 10.91 -17.25 4.11
N LEU A 213 11.85 -16.38 4.47
CA LEU A 213 12.48 -15.46 3.51
C LEU A 213 13.22 -16.18 2.38
N GLN A 214 13.87 -17.31 2.68
CA GLN A 214 14.59 -18.09 1.66
C GLN A 214 13.66 -18.77 0.64
N ASN A 215 12.40 -19.01 1.01
CA ASN A 215 11.43 -19.69 0.15
C ASN A 215 10.46 -18.75 -0.57
N ALA A 216 10.26 -17.54 -0.05
CA ALA A 216 9.37 -16.52 -0.60
C ALA A 216 9.67 -16.21 -2.09
N ASP A 217 8.63 -16.13 -2.91
CA ASP A 217 8.72 -15.66 -4.30
C ASP A 217 8.57 -14.15 -4.40
N VAL A 218 7.77 -13.56 -3.51
CA VAL A 218 7.56 -12.11 -3.39
C VAL A 218 7.71 -11.72 -1.92
N LEU A 219 8.45 -10.64 -1.66
CA LEU A 219 8.58 -10.02 -0.35
C LEU A 219 8.07 -8.57 -0.44
N ILE A 220 7.12 -8.20 0.40
CA ILE A 220 6.59 -6.84 0.51
C ILE A 220 7.08 -6.23 1.81
N MET A 221 7.57 -5.00 1.71
CA MET A 221 8.04 -4.19 2.84
C MET A 221 7.51 -2.77 2.69
N ASN A 222 6.32 -2.52 3.23
CA ASN A 222 5.70 -1.21 3.24
C ASN A 222 5.89 -0.53 4.60
N ASN A 223 6.71 0.52 4.63
CA ASN A 223 6.91 1.42 5.76
C ASN A 223 7.25 0.72 7.11
N VAL A 224 7.95 -0.41 7.03
CA VAL A 224 7.99 -1.43 8.10
C VAL A 224 8.93 -1.11 9.29
N PHE A 225 9.94 -0.26 9.11
CA PHE A 225 11.02 -0.12 10.10
C PHE A 225 11.17 1.26 10.71
N GLU A 226 11.12 2.32 9.91
CA GLU A 226 11.56 3.66 10.32
C GLU A 226 10.87 4.14 11.61
N PHE A 227 9.56 3.92 11.71
CA PHE A 227 8.74 4.34 12.84
C PHE A 227 8.66 3.31 13.96
N PHE A 228 8.97 2.04 13.70
CA PHE A 228 8.70 0.94 14.63
C PHE A 228 9.93 0.46 15.39
N MET A 229 11.13 0.72 14.88
CA MET A 229 12.39 0.17 15.43
C MET A 229 13.45 1.26 15.62
N GLU A 230 14.36 1.09 16.57
CA GLU A 230 15.53 1.96 16.71
C GLU A 230 16.54 1.74 15.56
N PRO A 231 17.35 2.75 15.16
CA PRO A 231 18.23 2.63 13.99
C PRO A 231 19.13 1.38 13.97
N THR A 232 19.65 0.97 15.14
CA THR A 232 20.48 -0.24 15.25
C THR A 232 19.70 -1.53 14.99
N GLU A 233 18.42 -1.57 15.37
CA GLU A 233 17.51 -2.69 15.10
C GLU A 233 17.13 -2.72 13.62
N GLN A 234 16.88 -1.56 13.01
CA GLN A 234 16.63 -1.44 11.56
C GLN A 234 17.81 -1.97 10.74
N VAL A 235 19.03 -1.57 11.08
CA VAL A 235 20.26 -2.07 10.43
C VAL A 235 20.38 -3.58 10.58
N ARG A 236 20.06 -4.14 11.76
CA ARG A 236 20.06 -5.60 11.97
C ARG A 236 19.01 -6.30 11.10
N ALA A 237 17.80 -5.77 11.04
CA ALA A 237 16.70 -6.34 10.25
C ALA A 237 17.02 -6.30 8.75
N TRP A 238 17.48 -5.17 8.23
CA TRP A 238 17.91 -5.05 6.84
C TRP A 238 19.03 -6.01 6.49
N ASN A 239 20.07 -6.11 7.32
CA ASN A 239 21.16 -7.06 7.11
C ASN A 239 20.68 -8.52 7.11
N PHE A 240 19.71 -8.85 7.97
CA PHE A 240 19.10 -10.18 7.99
C PHE A 240 18.32 -10.47 6.72
N ILE A 241 17.50 -9.52 6.25
CA ILE A 241 16.71 -9.67 5.02
C ILE A 241 17.64 -9.80 3.81
N MET A 242 18.62 -8.92 3.67
CA MET A 242 19.63 -8.98 2.60
C MET A 242 20.39 -10.30 2.58
N LYS A 243 20.59 -10.94 3.73
CA LYS A 243 21.27 -12.23 3.84
C LYS A 243 20.37 -13.41 3.45
N ASN A 244 19.08 -13.33 3.71
CA ASN A 244 18.17 -14.49 3.61
C ASN A 244 17.22 -14.44 2.40
N PHE A 245 16.81 -13.26 1.93
CA PHE A 245 15.98 -13.12 0.73
C PHE A 245 16.86 -13.15 -0.52
N ARG A 246 17.26 -14.37 -0.93
CA ARG A 246 18.27 -14.63 -1.98
C ARG A 246 17.81 -15.55 -3.10
N LYS A 247 16.52 -15.88 -3.15
CA LYS A 247 15.95 -16.74 -4.18
C LYS A 247 16.03 -16.01 -5.53
N LYS A 248 16.90 -16.44 -6.43
CA LYS A 248 17.08 -15.78 -7.73
C LYS A 248 15.75 -15.63 -8.48
N GLY A 249 15.48 -14.43 -8.97
CA GLY A 249 14.24 -14.09 -9.67
C GLY A 249 13.05 -13.81 -8.76
N SER A 250 13.19 -13.93 -7.43
CA SER A 250 12.15 -13.43 -6.51
C SER A 250 12.05 -11.92 -6.58
N LEU A 251 10.87 -11.41 -6.22
CA LEU A 251 10.54 -9.99 -6.30
C LEU A 251 10.50 -9.37 -4.91
N LEU A 252 11.05 -8.18 -4.78
CA LEU A 252 10.98 -7.37 -3.57
C LEU A 252 10.23 -6.09 -3.90
N VAL A 253 9.20 -5.78 -3.14
CA VAL A 253 8.49 -4.50 -3.22
C VAL A 253 8.79 -3.71 -1.95
N THR A 254 9.24 -2.47 -2.11
CA THR A 254 9.47 -1.58 -0.97
C THR A 254 8.76 -0.25 -1.16
N VAL A 255 8.30 0.30 -0.03
CA VAL A 255 7.79 1.66 0.10
C VAL A 255 8.35 2.21 1.41
N PRO A 256 9.21 3.24 1.41
CA PRO A 256 9.81 3.90 0.25
C PRO A 256 10.86 3.03 -0.47
N SER A 257 11.61 3.59 -1.41
CA SER A 257 12.72 2.90 -2.09
C SER A 257 13.76 2.32 -1.11
N LEU A 258 14.48 1.29 -1.55
CA LEU A 258 15.62 0.76 -0.79
C LEU A 258 16.69 1.84 -0.53
N GLN A 259 16.91 2.71 -1.51
CA GLN A 259 17.91 3.77 -1.41
C GLN A 259 17.54 4.76 -0.29
N GLU A 260 16.27 5.16 -0.22
CA GLU A 260 15.77 6.05 0.82
C GLU A 260 15.82 5.38 2.19
N SER A 261 15.30 4.16 2.28
CA SER A 261 15.26 3.37 3.52
C SER A 261 16.63 3.11 4.14
N LEU A 262 17.67 2.93 3.32
CA LEU A 262 19.03 2.61 3.78
C LEU A 262 19.89 3.88 3.97
N ASN A 263 19.65 4.94 3.21
CA ASN A 263 20.39 6.19 3.34
C ASN A 263 20.23 6.83 4.72
N THR A 264 19.03 6.79 5.28
CA THR A 264 18.74 7.30 6.63
C THR A 264 19.56 6.57 7.70
N LEU A 265 19.94 5.32 7.43
CA LEU A 265 20.74 4.45 8.29
C LEU A 265 22.25 4.48 7.99
N GLN A 266 22.67 5.24 6.96
CA GLN A 266 24.04 5.21 6.43
C GLN A 266 24.48 3.81 5.96
N GLU A 267 23.51 3.00 5.55
CA GLU A 267 23.72 1.67 4.99
C GLU A 267 23.62 1.71 3.46
N ALA A 268 24.14 0.66 2.81
CA ALA A 268 24.07 0.51 1.36
C ALA A 268 23.47 -0.84 0.98
N VAL A 269 22.76 -0.85 -0.15
CA VAL A 269 22.28 -2.08 -0.77
C VAL A 269 23.50 -2.97 -1.07
N GLN A 270 23.44 -4.24 -0.65
CA GLN A 270 24.54 -5.17 -0.92
C GLN A 270 24.76 -5.36 -2.43
N PRO A 271 25.99 -5.17 -2.94
CA PRO A 271 26.27 -5.34 -4.36
C PRO A 271 25.87 -6.73 -4.86
N GLY A 272 25.16 -6.78 -5.99
CA GLY A 272 24.69 -8.03 -6.58
C GLY A 272 23.54 -8.70 -5.82
N TRP A 273 22.83 -7.99 -4.94
CA TRP A 273 21.62 -8.52 -4.31
C TRP A 273 20.40 -8.40 -5.20
N VAL A 274 20.06 -7.18 -5.59
CA VAL A 274 18.87 -6.88 -6.39
C VAL A 274 19.18 -5.87 -7.50
N GLU A 275 18.34 -5.88 -8.53
CA GLU A 275 18.20 -4.80 -9.50
C GLU A 275 16.80 -4.20 -9.43
N GLU A 276 16.69 -2.89 -9.60
CA GLU A 276 15.38 -2.21 -9.67
C GLU A 276 14.76 -2.43 -11.05
N LEU A 277 13.46 -2.71 -11.07
CA LEU A 277 12.67 -2.88 -12.27
C LEU A 277 11.82 -1.63 -12.52
N PRO A 278 11.61 -1.24 -13.79
CA PRO A 278 10.72 -0.13 -14.09
C PRO A 278 9.27 -0.51 -13.72
N VAL A 279 8.57 0.43 -13.09
CA VAL A 279 7.15 0.34 -12.77
C VAL A 279 6.40 1.38 -13.61
N ASP A 280 5.43 0.92 -14.40
CA ASP A 280 4.56 1.81 -15.17
C ASP A 280 3.50 2.42 -14.26
N CYS A 281 3.67 3.70 -13.92
CA CYS A 281 2.75 4.44 -13.07
C CYS A 281 1.67 5.19 -13.88
N ASP A 282 1.71 5.16 -15.21
CA ASP A 282 0.75 5.86 -16.07
C ASP A 282 -0.53 5.01 -16.27
N VAL A 283 -1.04 4.47 -15.17
CA VAL A 283 -2.25 3.65 -15.11
C VAL A 283 -3.37 4.42 -14.43
N TYR A 284 -4.54 4.43 -15.05
CA TYR A 284 -5.73 5.06 -14.48
C TYR A 284 -6.55 4.05 -13.67
N LEU A 285 -6.65 4.27 -12.36
CA LEU A 285 -7.35 3.38 -11.40
C LEU A 285 -8.62 3.99 -10.79
N GLY A 286 -9.00 5.16 -11.29
CA GLY A 286 -10.11 5.99 -10.81
C GLY A 286 -9.64 7.37 -10.37
N ALA A 287 -10.57 8.33 -10.32
CA ALA A 287 -10.31 9.73 -10.03
C ALA A 287 -9.63 9.97 -8.66
N ASP A 288 -9.91 9.11 -7.68
CA ASP A 288 -9.40 9.26 -6.29
C ASP A 288 -8.00 8.66 -6.09
N THR A 289 -7.35 8.19 -7.15
CA THR A 289 -6.01 7.60 -7.05
C THR A 289 -4.96 8.70 -7.04
N ASP A 290 -4.16 8.78 -5.98
CA ASP A 290 -3.00 9.67 -5.92
C ASP A 290 -1.83 9.10 -6.76
N PRO A 291 -1.46 9.74 -7.89
CA PRO A 291 -0.36 9.26 -8.72
C PRO A 291 1.00 9.36 -8.03
N ASP A 292 1.17 10.27 -7.07
CA ASP A 292 2.43 10.43 -6.34
C ASP A 292 2.63 9.31 -5.32
N ALA A 293 1.55 8.81 -4.71
CA ALA A 293 1.57 7.61 -3.88
C ALA A 293 2.00 6.36 -4.67
N LEU A 294 1.47 6.17 -5.90
CA LEU A 294 1.86 5.04 -6.75
C LEU A 294 3.36 5.05 -7.09
N ARG A 295 3.95 6.23 -7.26
CA ARG A 295 5.38 6.40 -7.56
C ARG A 295 6.29 6.05 -6.38
N GLN A 296 5.76 5.93 -5.17
CA GLN A 296 6.51 5.45 -4.01
C GLN A 296 6.65 3.92 -3.97
N ILE A 297 6.00 3.19 -4.89
CA ILE A 297 6.05 1.74 -4.98
C ILE A 297 7.22 1.31 -5.85
N HIS A 298 8.26 0.76 -5.23
CA HIS A 298 9.46 0.30 -5.92
C HIS A 298 9.49 -1.22 -6.04
N LEU A 299 9.78 -1.72 -7.23
CA LEU A 299 9.91 -3.14 -7.53
C LEU A 299 11.37 -3.49 -7.82
N TYR A 300 11.84 -4.56 -7.18
CA TYR A 300 13.18 -5.08 -7.35
C TYR A 300 13.14 -6.57 -7.66
N ARG A 301 14.16 -7.06 -8.37
CA ARG A 301 14.38 -8.48 -8.65
C ARG A 301 15.70 -8.95 -8.06
N VAL A 302 15.68 -10.10 -7.37
CA VAL A 302 16.89 -10.73 -6.83
C VAL A 302 17.72 -11.36 -7.96
N LEU A 303 19.03 -11.07 -7.96
CA LEU A 303 20.01 -11.44 -8.99
C LEU A 303 20.56 -12.87 -8.88
#